data_AF-A0AAU7Q663-F1
#
_entry.id   AF-A0AAU7Q663-F1
#
_cell.length_a   1.000
_cell.length_b   1.000
_cell.length_c   1.000
_cell.angle_alpha   90.00
_cell.angle_beta   90.00
_cell.angle_gamma   90.00
#
_symmetry.space_group_name_H-M   'P 1'
#
loop_
_entity.id
_entity.type
_entity.pdbx_description
1 polymer ?
#
loop_
_entity_poly.entity_id
_entity_poly.type
_entity_poly.pdbx_seq_one_letter_code
_entity_poly.pdbx_strand_id
1 'polypeptide(L)'
;MSNQIQTALLNHAVISYGDYTVMLPGIEGFEHNDRLTLNPSYFIFPAWYDFYQYSHNETWQKLIDSSMVQLTKMDFGEDGLPTDWVDLDQNGQFSPAAGWPSRFSFDAVRIPLYLRWAGISGSTLSPFIKHWSKSERDSTPAWIDVVKNQTAEYSLSQGMLAVRDLTLDDKQPISGTIGQKEDYYSASLHLLSYYVQNQLSHSVE
;
A
#
# COMPACT_ATOMS: atom_id res chain seq x y z
N MET A 1 2.08 19.62 17.35
CA MET A 1 1.74 19.48 15.92
C MET A 1 1.32 18.05 15.58
N SER A 2 2.16 17.02 15.78
CA SER A 2 1.78 15.61 15.50
C SER A 2 0.49 15.16 16.20
N ASN A 3 0.35 15.39 17.51
CA ASN A 3 -0.84 14.94 18.26
C ASN A 3 -2.15 15.54 17.74
N GLN A 4 -2.15 16.81 17.32
CA GLN A 4 -3.34 17.47 16.78
C GLN A 4 -3.76 16.84 15.45
N ILE A 5 -2.79 16.47 14.60
CA ILE A 5 -3.05 15.77 13.33
C ILE A 5 -3.61 14.37 13.60
N GLN A 6 -3.01 13.62 14.52
CA GLN A 6 -3.50 12.30 14.91
C GLN A 6 -4.94 12.35 15.43
N THR A 7 -5.25 13.27 16.34
CA THR A 7 -6.61 13.48 16.83
C THR A 7 -7.58 13.85 15.71
N ALA A 8 -7.17 14.71 14.78
CA ALA A 8 -8.01 15.07 13.64
C ALA A 8 -8.28 13.86 12.72
N LEU A 9 -7.27 13.03 12.43
CA LEU A 9 -7.44 11.81 11.63
C LEU A 9 -8.43 10.85 12.30
N LEU A 10 -8.27 10.58 13.60
CA LEU A 10 -9.16 9.68 14.33
C LEU A 10 -10.60 10.20 14.39
N ASN A 11 -10.79 11.52 14.46
CA ASN A 11 -12.12 12.12 14.58
C ASN A 11 -12.85 12.31 13.24
N HIS A 12 -12.11 12.39 12.13
CA HIS A 12 -12.69 12.82 10.84
C HIS A 12 -12.46 11.85 9.69
N ALA A 13 -11.46 10.97 9.78
CA ALA A 13 -11.13 10.04 8.70
C ALA A 13 -11.25 8.57 9.12
N VAL A 14 -11.27 8.26 10.42
CA VAL A 14 -11.42 6.88 10.90
C VAL A 14 -12.87 6.63 11.32
N ILE A 15 -13.51 5.66 10.68
CA ILE A 15 -14.92 5.32 10.93
C ILE A 15 -15.10 3.80 11.09
N SER A 16 -16.22 3.41 11.69
CA SER A 16 -16.69 2.03 11.67
C SER A 16 -17.62 1.82 10.47
N TYR A 17 -17.42 0.73 9.72
CA TYR A 17 -18.28 0.35 8.60
C TYR A 17 -18.42 -1.18 8.55
N GLY A 18 -19.63 -1.67 8.88
CA GLY A 18 -19.85 -3.09 9.14
C GLY A 18 -18.93 -3.59 10.27
N ASP A 19 -18.20 -4.67 10.00
CA ASP A 19 -17.23 -5.27 10.93
C ASP A 19 -15.84 -4.61 10.87
N TYR A 20 -15.67 -3.56 10.05
CA TYR A 20 -14.37 -2.92 9.82
C TYR A 20 -14.23 -1.59 10.54
N THR A 21 -13.02 -1.32 11.00
CA THR A 21 -12.54 0.05 11.28
C THR A 21 -11.70 0.47 10.07
N VAL A 22 -12.13 1.52 9.36
CA VAL A 22 -11.51 1.95 8.10
C VAL A 22 -10.99 3.37 8.22
N MET A 23 -9.97 3.70 7.44
CA MET A 23 -9.55 5.08 7.20
C MET A 23 -10.02 5.52 5.82
N LEU A 24 -10.86 6.55 5.78
CA LEU A 24 -11.33 7.18 4.54
C LEU A 24 -10.15 7.89 3.85
N PRO A 25 -10.07 7.84 2.51
CA PRO A 25 -9.02 8.55 1.75
C PRO A 25 -9.08 10.08 1.87
N GLY A 26 -10.23 10.61 2.27
CA GLY A 26 -10.47 12.01 2.56
C GLY A 26 -11.82 12.18 3.26
N ILE A 27 -12.07 13.38 3.82
CA ILE A 27 -13.28 13.66 4.61
C ILE A 27 -14.57 13.75 3.77
N GLU A 28 -14.46 13.87 2.46
CA GLU A 28 -15.59 13.99 1.53
C GLU A 28 -15.29 13.21 0.24
N GLY A 29 -16.35 12.70 -0.41
CA GLY A 29 -16.27 12.10 -1.75
C GLY A 29 -16.01 10.60 -1.81
N PHE A 30 -15.79 9.94 -0.66
CA PHE A 30 -15.48 8.51 -0.56
C PHE A 30 -16.57 7.68 0.13
N GLU A 31 -17.60 8.34 0.66
CA GLU A 31 -18.78 7.71 1.22
C GLU A 31 -19.92 7.80 0.21
N HIS A 32 -20.52 6.66 -0.11
CA HIS A 32 -21.68 6.56 -0.99
C HIS A 32 -22.82 5.86 -0.25
N ASN A 33 -24.02 5.88 -0.83
CA ASN A 33 -25.21 5.33 -0.17
C ASN A 33 -25.09 3.84 0.20
N ASP A 34 -24.32 3.07 -0.57
CA ASP A 34 -24.24 1.60 -0.49
C ASP A 34 -22.82 1.06 -0.31
N ARG A 35 -21.80 1.92 -0.33
CA ARG A 35 -20.38 1.54 -0.25
C ARG A 35 -19.47 2.66 0.21
N LEU A 36 -18.27 2.28 0.63
CA LEU A 36 -17.13 3.17 0.81
C LEU A 36 -16.08 2.92 -0.28
N THR A 37 -15.48 3.97 -0.80
CA THR A 37 -14.30 3.85 -1.68
C THR A 37 -13.03 4.10 -0.85
N LEU A 38 -12.18 3.09 -0.76
CA LEU A 38 -10.94 3.08 0.00
C LEU A 38 -9.73 3.06 -0.93
N ASN A 39 -8.59 3.55 -0.45
CA ASN A 39 -7.31 3.43 -1.13
C ASN A 39 -6.34 2.67 -0.20
N PRO A 40 -6.07 1.37 -0.43
CA PRO A 40 -5.23 0.58 0.46
C PRO A 40 -3.78 1.09 0.52
N SER A 41 -3.33 1.90 -0.44
CA SER A 41 -2.03 2.55 -0.36
C SER A 41 -1.94 3.64 0.71
N TYR A 42 -3.07 4.05 1.31
CA TYR A 42 -3.10 4.99 2.43
C TYR A 42 -3.04 4.28 3.79
N PHE A 43 -2.92 2.95 3.78
CA PHE A 43 -2.67 2.17 4.98
C PHE A 43 -1.19 2.28 5.34
N ILE A 44 -0.80 3.44 5.88
CA ILE A 44 0.58 3.77 6.24
C ILE A 44 0.90 3.12 7.60
N PHE A 45 0.98 1.79 7.60
CA PHE A 45 1.27 0.96 8.79
C PHE A 45 2.42 1.47 9.66
N PRO A 46 3.62 1.86 9.13
CA PRO A 46 4.70 2.33 10.00
C PRO A 46 4.28 3.56 10.82
N ALA A 47 3.55 4.50 10.21
CA ALA A 47 3.05 5.67 10.91
C ALA A 47 1.99 5.31 11.95
N TRP A 48 1.08 4.39 11.64
CA TRP A 48 0.04 3.98 12.59
C TRP A 48 0.63 3.22 13.79
N TYR A 49 1.64 2.37 13.59
CA TYR A 49 2.39 1.75 14.67
C TYR A 49 3.06 2.80 15.56
N ASP A 50 3.74 3.79 14.98
CA ASP A 50 4.35 4.89 15.74
C ASP A 50 3.30 5.69 16.53
N PHE A 51 2.13 5.96 15.94
CA PHE A 51 1.04 6.66 16.62
C PHE A 51 0.49 5.86 17.80
N TYR A 52 0.33 4.55 17.64
CA TYR A 52 -0.08 3.66 18.73
C TYR A 52 0.98 3.60 19.83
N GLN A 53 2.26 3.40 19.50
CA GLN A 53 3.36 3.36 20.47
C GLN A 53 3.47 4.67 21.27
N TYR A 54 3.24 5.80 20.61
CA TYR A 54 3.28 7.10 21.27
C TYR A 54 2.05 7.36 22.17
N SER A 55 0.84 7.12 21.66
CA SER A 55 -0.41 7.55 22.31
C SER A 55 -1.12 6.46 23.12
N HIS A 56 -0.82 5.19 22.86
CA HIS A 56 -1.56 4.01 23.34
C HIS A 56 -3.07 4.09 23.07
N ASN A 57 -3.48 4.84 22.04
CA ASN A 57 -4.88 4.95 21.67
C ASN A 57 -5.33 3.70 20.90
N GLU A 58 -6.19 2.91 21.52
CA GLU A 58 -6.74 1.64 20.99
C GLU A 58 -7.39 1.77 19.61
N THR A 59 -7.85 2.97 19.21
CA THR A 59 -8.39 3.17 17.86
C THR A 59 -7.34 2.95 16.78
N TRP A 60 -6.06 3.31 17.04
CA TRP A 60 -4.97 3.00 16.11
C TRP A 60 -4.74 1.51 15.98
N GLN A 61 -4.70 0.78 17.11
CA GLN A 61 -4.55 -0.67 17.10
C GLN A 61 -5.69 -1.36 16.35
N LYS A 62 -6.94 -0.97 16.62
CA LYS A 62 -8.12 -1.48 15.90
C LYS A 62 -8.06 -1.20 14.39
N LEU A 63 -7.63 -0.01 13.99
CA LEU A 63 -7.48 0.34 12.58
C LEU A 63 -6.39 -0.51 11.91
N ILE A 64 -5.25 -0.73 12.57
CA ILE A 64 -4.16 -1.59 12.08
C ILE A 64 -4.68 -3.02 11.87
N ASP A 65 -5.28 -3.60 12.90
CA ASP A 65 -5.77 -4.99 12.87
C ASP A 65 -6.85 -5.17 11.80
N SER A 66 -7.78 -4.21 11.72
CA SER A 66 -8.82 -4.22 10.70
C SER A 66 -8.23 -4.11 9.29
N SER A 67 -7.26 -3.22 9.07
CA SER A 67 -6.65 -3.00 7.75
C SER A 67 -5.85 -4.21 7.24
N MET A 68 -5.25 -4.99 8.14
CA MET A 68 -4.61 -6.26 7.79
C MET A 68 -5.62 -7.31 7.30
N VAL A 69 -6.79 -7.39 7.96
CA VAL A 69 -7.89 -8.25 7.50
C VAL A 69 -8.45 -7.76 6.16
N GLN A 70 -8.59 -6.43 5.99
CA GLN A 70 -9.03 -5.83 4.72
C GLN A 70 -8.09 -6.21 3.58
N LEU A 71 -6.77 -6.03 3.73
CA LEU A 71 -5.80 -6.40 2.70
C LEU A 71 -5.87 -7.89 2.31
N THR A 72 -6.11 -8.78 3.28
CA THR A 72 -6.28 -10.22 3.01
C THR A 72 -7.53 -10.52 2.17
N LYS A 73 -8.57 -9.67 2.27
CA LYS A 73 -9.80 -9.79 1.49
C LYS A 73 -9.77 -9.05 0.16
N MET A 74 -8.81 -8.16 -0.05
CA MET A 74 -8.56 -7.48 -1.34
C MET A 74 -7.80 -8.40 -2.31
N ASP A 75 -8.35 -9.59 -2.50
CA ASP A 75 -7.78 -10.71 -3.27
C ASP A 75 -8.40 -10.72 -4.67
N PHE A 76 -7.80 -9.98 -5.61
CA PHE A 76 -8.34 -9.80 -6.96
C PHE A 76 -7.43 -10.35 -8.05
N GLY A 77 -8.04 -10.95 -9.08
CA GLY A 77 -7.34 -11.50 -10.24
C GLY A 77 -6.56 -12.77 -9.94
N GLU A 78 -5.70 -13.18 -10.87
CA GLU A 78 -4.94 -14.44 -10.76
C GLU A 78 -3.90 -14.40 -9.63
N ASP A 79 -3.34 -13.22 -9.36
CA ASP A 79 -2.27 -13.03 -8.38
C ASP A 79 -2.74 -12.59 -7.00
N GLY A 80 -4.04 -12.31 -6.84
CA GLY A 80 -4.61 -11.88 -5.58
C GLY A 80 -4.16 -10.49 -5.14
N LEU A 81 -4.02 -9.58 -6.10
CA LEU A 81 -3.51 -8.23 -5.86
C LEU A 81 -4.64 -7.27 -5.47
N PRO A 82 -4.41 -6.35 -4.51
CA PRO A 82 -5.28 -5.20 -4.34
C PRO A 82 -5.17 -4.27 -5.55
N THR A 83 -6.17 -3.43 -5.75
CA THR A 83 -6.14 -2.35 -6.75
C THR A 83 -5.91 -1.00 -6.08
N ASP A 84 -5.60 0.03 -6.87
CA ASP A 84 -5.36 1.39 -6.37
C ASP A 84 -6.55 1.92 -5.55
N TRP A 85 -7.76 1.62 -5.99
CA TRP A 85 -9.02 2.04 -5.37
C TRP A 85 -9.93 0.84 -5.23
N VAL A 86 -10.48 0.63 -4.04
CA VAL A 86 -11.29 -0.54 -3.67
C VAL A 86 -12.60 -0.08 -3.04
N ASP A 87 -13.73 -0.59 -3.53
CA ASP A 87 -15.02 -0.40 -2.91
C ASP A 87 -15.28 -1.48 -1.85
N LEU A 88 -15.74 -1.05 -0.67
CA LEU A 88 -16.25 -1.87 0.43
C LEU A 88 -17.76 -1.66 0.54
N ASP A 89 -18.55 -2.69 0.26
CA ASP A 89 -20.01 -2.62 0.34
C ASP A 89 -20.56 -2.87 1.76
N GLN A 90 -21.83 -2.56 1.96
CA GLN A 90 -22.53 -2.76 3.24
C GLN A 90 -22.55 -4.21 3.76
N ASN A 91 -22.25 -5.21 2.91
CA ASN A 91 -22.16 -6.62 3.28
C ASN A 91 -20.74 -7.03 3.71
N GLY A 92 -19.77 -6.09 3.68
CA GLY A 92 -18.37 -6.36 3.98
C GLY A 92 -17.60 -7.01 2.83
N GLN A 93 -18.09 -6.88 1.59
CA GLN A 93 -17.45 -7.39 0.38
C GLN A 93 -16.55 -6.32 -0.24
N PHE A 94 -15.33 -6.71 -0.62
CA PHE A 94 -14.39 -5.85 -1.33
C PHE A 94 -14.45 -6.12 -2.84
N SER A 95 -14.31 -5.06 -3.64
CA SER A 95 -14.20 -5.13 -5.10
C SER A 95 -13.37 -3.96 -5.65
N PRO A 96 -12.73 -4.06 -6.84
CA PRO A 96 -12.11 -2.90 -7.47
C PRO A 96 -13.13 -1.77 -7.64
N ALA A 97 -12.76 -0.55 -7.24
CA ALA A 97 -13.71 0.55 -7.12
C ALA A 97 -14.31 0.96 -8.47
N ALA A 98 -15.61 1.25 -8.47
CA ALA A 98 -16.29 1.76 -9.65
C ALA A 98 -15.83 3.19 -9.97
N GLY A 99 -15.46 3.45 -11.23
CA GLY A 99 -15.00 4.78 -11.67
C GLY A 99 -13.47 4.90 -11.79
N TRP A 100 -12.72 3.90 -11.33
CA TRP A 100 -11.28 3.79 -11.54
C TRP A 100 -10.94 2.56 -12.38
N PRO A 101 -9.81 2.58 -13.12
CA PRO A 101 -9.26 1.36 -13.70
C PRO A 101 -8.98 0.34 -12.60
N SER A 102 -9.37 -0.92 -12.81
CA SER A 102 -9.17 -2.03 -11.86
C SER A 102 -7.70 -2.50 -11.84
N ARG A 103 -6.77 -1.59 -11.53
CA ARG A 103 -5.33 -1.81 -11.68
C ARG A 103 -4.62 -1.86 -10.34
N PHE A 104 -3.63 -2.74 -10.25
CA PHE A 104 -2.49 -2.58 -9.35
C PHE A 104 -1.48 -1.66 -10.06
N SER A 105 -1.38 -0.39 -9.64
CA SER A 105 -0.54 0.58 -10.33
C SER A 105 0.16 1.58 -9.36
N PHE A 106 0.10 2.87 -9.67
CA PHE A 106 0.88 3.93 -9.04
C PHE A 106 0.51 4.20 -7.59
N ASP A 107 -0.70 3.84 -7.15
CA ASP A 107 -1.04 3.94 -5.74
C ASP A 107 -0.67 2.64 -5.03
N ALA A 108 -1.21 1.52 -5.52
CA ALA A 108 -1.11 0.22 -4.87
C ALA A 108 0.33 -0.30 -4.75
N VAL A 109 1.26 0.15 -5.61
CA VAL A 109 2.69 -0.18 -5.48
C VAL A 109 3.27 0.24 -4.11
N ARG A 110 2.69 1.24 -3.43
CA ARG A 110 3.14 1.66 -2.09
C ARG A 110 2.74 0.69 -0.98
N ILE A 111 1.76 -0.18 -1.20
CA ILE A 111 1.29 -1.14 -0.19
C ILE A 111 2.44 -2.05 0.28
N PRO A 112 3.15 -2.79 -0.60
CA PRO A 112 4.27 -3.62 -0.15
C PRO A 112 5.44 -2.82 0.43
N LEU A 113 5.66 -1.57 -0.01
CA LEU A 113 6.64 -0.66 0.62
C LEU A 113 6.28 -0.40 2.10
N TYR A 114 5.04 -0.02 2.40
CA TYR A 114 4.61 0.26 3.77
C TYR A 114 4.54 -1.00 4.65
N LEU A 115 4.19 -2.15 4.07
CA LEU A 115 4.27 -3.43 4.77
C LEU A 115 5.72 -3.74 5.17
N ARG A 116 6.67 -3.66 4.23
CA ARG A 116 8.11 -3.87 4.52
C ARG A 116 8.65 -2.88 5.53
N TRP A 117 8.26 -1.61 5.42
CA TRP A 117 8.66 -0.57 6.36
C TRP A 117 8.16 -0.85 7.79
N ALA A 118 6.93 -1.35 7.93
CA ALA A 118 6.40 -1.77 9.23
C ALA A 118 6.98 -3.09 9.75
N GLY A 119 7.97 -3.70 9.08
CA GLY A 119 8.51 -5.01 9.43
C GLY A 119 7.57 -6.18 9.13
N ILE A 120 6.47 -5.94 8.42
CA ILE A 120 5.51 -6.99 8.03
C ILE A 120 6.11 -7.81 6.90
N SER A 121 6.06 -9.14 7.06
CA SER A 121 6.61 -10.10 6.11
C SER A 121 5.73 -11.36 6.02
N GLY A 122 6.17 -12.37 5.26
CA GLY A 122 5.45 -13.63 5.12
C GLY A 122 4.22 -13.51 4.20
N SER A 123 3.11 -14.13 4.61
CA SER A 123 1.95 -14.36 3.75
C SER A 123 1.29 -13.07 3.21
N THR A 124 1.37 -11.96 3.95
CA THR A 124 0.82 -10.67 3.51
C THR A 124 1.52 -10.12 2.27
N LEU A 125 2.80 -10.44 2.07
CA LEU A 125 3.55 -10.00 0.88
C LEU A 125 3.44 -10.97 -0.30
N SER A 126 2.89 -12.17 -0.07
CA SER A 126 2.84 -13.24 -1.07
C SER A 126 2.22 -12.82 -2.41
N PRO A 127 1.10 -12.05 -2.47
CA PRO A 127 0.54 -11.62 -3.76
C PRO A 127 1.52 -10.79 -4.59
N PHE A 128 2.21 -9.83 -3.97
CA PHE A 128 3.17 -8.96 -4.64
C PHE A 128 4.42 -9.74 -5.09
N ILE A 129 4.92 -10.63 -4.22
CA ILE A 129 6.06 -11.51 -4.54
C ILE A 129 5.69 -12.42 -5.71
N LYS A 130 4.53 -13.08 -5.65
CA LYS A 130 4.02 -13.96 -6.71
C LYS A 130 3.95 -13.21 -8.04
N HIS A 131 3.38 -12.00 -8.05
CA HIS A 131 3.24 -11.20 -9.25
C HIS A 131 4.59 -10.79 -9.85
N TRP A 132 5.46 -10.15 -9.06
CA TRP A 132 6.72 -9.59 -9.56
C TRP A 132 7.81 -10.64 -9.85
N SER A 133 7.65 -11.86 -9.35
CA SER A 133 8.54 -12.99 -9.69
C SER A 133 8.27 -13.59 -11.07
N LYS A 134 7.19 -13.19 -11.76
CA LYS A 134 6.84 -13.69 -13.10
C LYS A 134 7.63 -13.03 -14.24
N SER A 135 8.33 -11.92 -13.97
CA SER A 135 9.03 -11.13 -14.98
C SER A 135 10.45 -10.78 -14.55
N GLU A 136 11.34 -10.69 -15.55
CA GLU A 136 12.67 -10.11 -15.34
C GLU A 136 12.56 -8.66 -14.87
N ARG A 137 13.49 -8.26 -13.99
CA ARG A 137 13.45 -6.97 -13.28
C ARG A 137 13.10 -5.79 -14.19
N ASP A 138 13.94 -5.54 -15.19
CA ASP A 138 13.83 -4.36 -16.05
C ASP A 138 12.70 -4.46 -17.10
N SER A 139 12.04 -5.61 -17.20
CA SER A 139 10.89 -5.84 -18.08
C SER A 139 9.56 -5.94 -17.34
N THR A 140 9.57 -5.79 -16.01
CA THR A 140 8.36 -5.89 -15.18
C THR A 140 7.36 -4.78 -15.56
N PRO A 141 6.12 -5.10 -15.98
CA PRO A 141 5.15 -4.09 -16.39
C PRO A 141 4.82 -3.10 -15.27
N ALA A 142 4.61 -1.82 -15.61
CA ALA A 142 4.34 -0.77 -14.63
C ALA A 142 2.99 -0.92 -13.88
N TRP A 143 2.03 -1.63 -14.48
CA TRP A 143 0.74 -1.93 -13.88
C TRP A 143 0.12 -3.17 -14.52
N ILE A 144 -0.83 -3.77 -13.80
CA ILE A 144 -1.70 -4.84 -14.29
C ILE A 144 -3.16 -4.50 -13.96
N ASP A 145 -4.05 -4.64 -14.95
CA ASP A 145 -5.50 -4.66 -14.74
C ASP A 145 -5.90 -6.06 -14.25
N VAL A 146 -6.31 -6.17 -12.99
CA VAL A 146 -6.54 -7.46 -12.31
C VAL A 146 -7.80 -8.18 -12.80
N VAL A 147 -8.68 -7.48 -13.51
CA VAL A 147 -9.93 -8.04 -14.06
C VAL A 147 -9.72 -8.46 -15.51
N LYS A 148 -9.06 -7.62 -16.32
CA LYS A 148 -8.85 -7.86 -17.76
C LYS A 148 -7.57 -8.63 -18.06
N ASN A 149 -6.69 -8.79 -17.07
CA ASN A 149 -5.36 -9.35 -17.20
C ASN A 149 -4.50 -8.62 -18.25
N GLN A 150 -4.72 -7.32 -18.42
CA GLN A 150 -3.94 -6.47 -19.30
C GLN A 150 -2.80 -5.83 -18.52
N THR A 151 -1.60 -5.81 -19.07
CA THR A 151 -0.44 -5.15 -18.48
C THR A 151 -0.05 -3.89 -19.23
N ALA A 152 0.73 -3.03 -18.57
CA ALA A 152 1.34 -1.86 -19.20
C ALA A 152 2.29 -2.27 -20.35
N GLU A 153 2.30 -1.48 -21.43
CA GLU A 153 3.28 -1.61 -22.53
C GLU A 153 4.67 -1.05 -22.17
N TYR A 154 4.82 -0.52 -20.97
CA TYR A 154 6.05 0.04 -20.43
C TYR A 154 6.35 -0.53 -19.05
N SER A 155 7.63 -0.57 -18.69
CA SER A 155 8.12 -1.17 -17.46
C SER A 155 8.01 -0.24 -16.26
N LEU A 156 8.17 -0.81 -15.05
CA LEU A 156 8.25 -0.06 -13.80
C LEU A 156 9.30 1.07 -13.91
N SER A 157 8.98 2.22 -13.30
CA SER A 157 9.95 3.30 -13.10
C SER A 157 11.04 2.89 -12.10
N GLN A 158 12.13 3.65 -12.00
CA GLN A 158 13.22 3.35 -11.06
C GLN A 158 12.75 3.29 -9.60
N GLY A 159 11.89 4.22 -9.19
CA GLY A 159 11.29 4.21 -7.85
C GLY A 159 10.40 2.99 -7.60
N MET A 160 9.62 2.57 -8.59
CA MET A 160 8.81 1.36 -8.49
C MET A 160 9.67 0.09 -8.48
N LEU A 161 10.77 0.05 -9.24
CA LEU A 161 11.75 -1.04 -9.20
C LEU A 161 12.39 -1.14 -7.81
N ALA A 162 12.72 -0.02 -7.18
CA ALA A 162 13.24 -0.01 -5.81
C ALA A 162 12.24 -0.64 -4.81
N VAL A 163 10.93 -0.38 -4.97
CA VAL A 163 9.88 -1.03 -4.16
C VAL A 163 9.79 -2.53 -4.46
N ARG A 164 9.84 -2.91 -5.74
CA ARG A 164 9.86 -4.33 -6.16
C ARG A 164 11.03 -5.07 -5.51
N ASP A 165 12.24 -4.52 -5.62
CA ASP A 165 13.46 -5.13 -5.13
C ASP A 165 13.41 -5.28 -3.59
N LEU A 166 12.92 -4.26 -2.88
CA LEU A 166 12.68 -4.33 -1.43
C LEU A 166 11.66 -5.43 -1.05
N THR A 167 10.65 -5.64 -1.89
CA THR A 167 9.56 -6.61 -1.66
C THR A 167 10.01 -8.04 -1.93
N LEU A 168 10.83 -8.24 -2.97
CA LEU A 168 11.44 -9.53 -3.30
C LEU A 168 12.64 -9.87 -2.41
N ASP A 169 12.96 -9.02 -1.43
CA ASP A 169 14.11 -9.15 -0.54
C ASP A 169 15.45 -9.23 -1.29
N ASP A 170 15.56 -8.49 -2.41
CA ASP A 170 16.81 -8.35 -3.15
C ASP A 170 17.86 -7.67 -2.26
N LYS A 171 19.02 -8.31 -2.13
CA LYS A 171 20.11 -7.86 -1.26
C LYS A 171 20.98 -6.79 -1.90
N GLN A 172 20.73 -6.42 -3.15
CA GLN A 172 21.44 -5.31 -3.78
C GLN A 172 21.08 -3.98 -3.09
N PRO A 173 22.08 -3.17 -2.69
CA PRO A 173 21.82 -1.87 -2.11
C PRO A 173 21.09 -0.94 -3.08
N ILE A 174 20.01 -0.33 -2.61
CA ILE A 174 19.33 0.77 -3.30
C ILE A 174 20.24 2.00 -3.17
N SER A 175 20.39 2.77 -4.24
CA SER A 175 21.20 3.99 -4.24
C SER A 175 20.53 5.10 -3.43
N GLY A 176 21.30 5.86 -2.65
CA GLY A 176 20.80 7.10 -2.04
C GLY A 176 20.73 8.29 -3.01
N THR A 177 21.23 8.11 -4.25
CA THR A 177 21.27 9.15 -5.28
C THR A 177 20.20 8.89 -6.34
N ILE A 178 19.35 9.88 -6.55
CA ILE A 178 18.31 9.89 -7.59
C ILE A 178 18.95 10.10 -8.97
N GLY A 179 18.49 9.35 -9.97
CA GLY A 179 18.91 9.51 -11.36
C GLY A 179 18.38 10.81 -11.99
N GLN A 180 19.14 11.41 -12.91
CA GLN A 180 18.78 12.69 -13.56
C GLN A 180 17.46 12.69 -14.33
N LYS A 181 16.94 11.51 -14.70
CA LYS A 181 15.70 11.35 -15.49
C LYS A 181 14.52 10.86 -14.65
N GLU A 182 14.68 10.71 -13.34
CA GLU A 182 13.58 10.34 -12.47
C GLU A 182 12.66 11.56 -12.26
N ASP A 183 11.37 11.37 -12.53
CA ASP A 183 10.37 12.35 -12.15
C ASP A 183 10.16 12.38 -10.62
N TYR A 184 9.35 13.33 -10.15
CA TYR A 184 9.04 13.48 -8.73
C TYR A 184 8.51 12.19 -8.09
N TYR A 185 7.66 11.45 -8.79
CA TYR A 185 7.02 10.26 -8.28
C TYR A 185 8.05 9.11 -8.10
N SER A 186 8.83 8.84 -9.15
CA SER A 186 9.92 7.85 -9.12
C SER A 186 10.94 8.20 -8.05
N ALA A 187 11.41 9.45 -8.02
CA ALA A 187 12.41 9.91 -7.06
C ALA A 187 11.93 9.75 -5.60
N SER A 188 10.65 10.02 -5.34
CA SER A 188 10.08 9.87 -4.00
C SER A 188 10.03 8.41 -3.55
N LEU A 189 9.56 7.50 -4.41
CA LEU A 189 9.54 6.06 -4.11
C LEU A 189 10.94 5.48 -3.97
N HIS A 190 11.90 5.97 -4.77
CA HIS A 190 13.30 5.57 -4.69
C HIS A 190 13.88 5.94 -3.32
N LEU A 191 13.76 7.20 -2.89
CA LEU A 191 14.26 7.65 -1.60
C LEU A 191 13.58 6.96 -0.42
N LEU A 192 12.27 6.73 -0.49
CA LEU A 192 11.55 5.99 0.55
C LEU A 192 12.06 4.54 0.62
N SER A 193 12.20 3.86 -0.51
CA SER A 193 12.72 2.48 -0.55
C SER A 193 14.16 2.41 -0.03
N TYR A 194 15.01 3.38 -0.40
CA TYR A 194 16.36 3.53 0.14
C TYR A 194 16.35 3.68 1.66
N TYR A 195 15.52 4.59 2.19
CA TYR A 195 15.40 4.80 3.62
C TYR A 195 14.99 3.51 4.35
N VAL A 196 13.96 2.82 3.84
CA VAL A 196 13.46 1.57 4.42
C VAL A 196 14.52 0.47 4.39
N GLN A 197 15.22 0.27 3.27
CA GLN A 197 16.27 -0.75 3.18
C GLN A 197 17.37 -0.50 4.23
N ASN A 198 17.81 0.75 4.41
CA ASN A 198 18.81 1.09 5.43
C ASN A 198 18.29 0.82 6.85
N GLN A 199 17.04 1.15 7.17
CA GLN A 199 16.48 0.84 8.49
C GLN A 199 16.44 -0.67 8.77
N LEU A 200 16.06 -1.47 7.78
CA LEU A 200 16.01 -2.92 7.90
C LEU A 200 17.41 -3.52 8.09
N SER A 201 18.45 -2.98 7.42
CA SER A 201 19.83 -3.44 7.61
C SER A 201 20.37 -3.19 9.02
N HIS A 202 19.98 -2.08 9.67
CA HIS A 202 20.42 -1.74 11.03
C HIS A 202 19.62 -2.44 12.14
N SER A 203 18.51 -3.12 11.81
CA SER A 203 17.67 -3.83 12.78
C SER A 203 18.11 -5.29 13.01
N VAL A 204 19.17 -5.73 12.31
CA VAL A 204 19.70 -7.11 12.34
C VAL A 204 21.06 -7.21 13.08
N GLU A 205 21.57 -6.08 13.61
CA GLU A 205 22.71 -6.01 14.54
C GLU A 205 22.24 -5.79 15.99
#